data_AF-A0A023R7P7-F1
#
_entry.id   AF-A0A023R7P7-F1
#
_cell.length_a   1.000
_cell.length_b   1.000
_cell.length_c   1.000
_cell.angle_alpha   90.00
_cell.angle_beta   90.00
_cell.angle_gamma   90.00
#
_symmetry.space_group_name_H-M   'P 1'
#
loop_
_entity.id
_entity.type
_entity.pdbx_description
1 polymer ?
#
loop_
_entity_poly.entity_id
_entity_poly.type
_entity_poly.pdbx_seq_one_letter_code
_entity_poly.pdbx_strand_id
1 'polypeptide(L)'
;MAKTITLVFLCLQLLATSSEEILILQPFCPKSHKVVVDPIAETLGSKGHHVTYLSPFSYEGSAPANVTEIVYHQYKPYFATFQDIWRDVIRSGWTPKILTRYFQLHSKLCQQLYDSGLLQKWTNNKKKFRVVLIDSVFTECILPLWRNFGDSVIILNSSPLNPMIVKMLNLPTPYSHVPYIIHPYTHRMSFSQRFVNTLYWISSSYVAELSQAMFYKHVILPNFPDTKPSSELLTNISLVLVNEDPVFFYPRPYLPTVIRIGGIQCRPAVPLPESNLKKFIEDSGDDGFILVSFGSIINGEFIGENLISALKTAFAHIKQRVIWKYESEITGLSNNVRTVKWFPQGDILGHPKIRVFINQGGLNSVQESLYNQVPQICFPMASDQPLHAVAVSNLGIGIQLDYTTVTAEEIVSSINKASNDPEMRKMVEYYSKVFRDTPEPPVQTAVYWIEYVMKFNGALHLQSAAGDLNSIQYYLLDVYGLILLIMLLVGTLLWFSIKKTVKYFLLI
;
A
#
# COMPACT_ATOMS: atom_id res chain seq x y z
N MET A 1 -26.40 51.18 1.16
CA MET A 1 -27.10 49.99 0.59
C MET A 1 -26.24 49.29 -0.47
N ALA A 2 -25.89 49.93 -1.60
CA ALA A 2 -25.06 49.29 -2.64
C ALA A 2 -23.70 48.75 -2.13
N LYS A 3 -22.93 49.54 -1.37
CA LYS A 3 -21.64 49.10 -0.79
C LYS A 3 -21.78 47.91 0.16
N THR A 4 -22.87 47.87 0.93
CA THR A 4 -23.19 46.76 1.86
C THR A 4 -23.56 45.50 1.10
N ILE A 5 -24.34 45.62 0.02
CA ILE A 5 -24.68 44.51 -0.88
C ILE A 5 -23.41 43.98 -1.56
N THR A 6 -22.54 44.85 -2.07
CA THR A 6 -21.26 44.44 -2.67
C THR A 6 -20.35 43.73 -1.67
N LEU A 7 -20.26 44.22 -0.41
CA LEU A 7 -19.48 43.58 0.64
C LEU A 7 -20.06 42.20 1.01
N VAL A 8 -21.38 42.08 1.08
CA VAL A 8 -22.07 40.79 1.31
C VAL A 8 -21.83 39.82 0.15
N PHE A 9 -21.89 40.29 -1.10
CA PHE A 9 -21.55 39.45 -2.27
C PHE A 9 -20.08 39.03 -2.30
N LEU A 10 -19.14 39.93 -1.93
CA LEU A 10 -17.72 39.59 -1.78
C LEU A 10 -17.49 38.61 -0.63
N CYS A 11 -18.14 38.80 0.52
CA CYS A 11 -18.10 37.84 1.62
C CYS A 11 -18.73 36.50 1.24
N LEU A 12 -19.81 36.48 0.46
CA LEU A 12 -20.42 35.25 -0.07
C LEU A 12 -19.54 34.57 -1.12
N GLN A 13 -18.80 35.32 -1.95
CA GLN A 13 -17.80 34.78 -2.87
C GLN A 13 -16.55 34.28 -2.14
N LEU A 14 -16.17 34.89 -1.01
CA LEU A 14 -15.11 34.42 -0.13
C LEU A 14 -15.54 33.22 0.74
N LEU A 15 -16.84 33.10 1.03
CA LEU A 15 -17.47 31.95 1.69
C LEU A 15 -17.86 30.84 0.71
N ALA A 16 -17.82 31.10 -0.61
CA ALA A 16 -17.96 30.04 -1.61
C ALA A 16 -16.71 29.17 -1.52
N THR A 17 -16.82 28.08 -0.76
CA THR A 17 -15.88 26.95 -0.85
C THR A 17 -15.75 26.61 -2.32
N SER A 18 -14.55 26.72 -2.88
CA SER A 18 -14.28 26.33 -4.26
C SER A 18 -14.57 24.84 -4.39
N SER A 19 -15.77 24.50 -4.82
CA SER A 19 -16.16 23.14 -5.14
C SER A 19 -15.47 22.74 -6.43
N GLU A 20 -14.78 21.61 -6.39
CA GLU A 20 -14.02 21.06 -7.52
C GLU A 20 -14.53 19.66 -7.83
N GLU A 21 -14.39 19.25 -9.09
CA GLU A 21 -14.69 17.89 -9.55
C GLU A 21 -13.48 16.99 -9.33
N ILE A 22 -13.64 15.95 -8.51
CA ILE A 22 -12.57 15.03 -8.13
C ILE A 22 -12.94 13.64 -8.63
N LEU A 23 -11.98 12.93 -9.21
CA LEU A 23 -12.15 11.53 -9.61
C LEU A 23 -11.24 10.63 -8.78
N ILE A 24 -11.82 9.63 -8.12
CA ILE A 24 -11.07 8.56 -7.44
C ILE A 24 -11.26 7.27 -8.24
N LEU A 25 -10.17 6.70 -8.74
CA LEU A 25 -10.14 5.49 -9.56
C LEU A 25 -9.48 4.33 -8.80
N GLN A 26 -10.30 3.37 -8.36
CA GLN A 26 -9.81 2.10 -7.83
C GLN A 26 -10.51 0.89 -8.49
N PRO A 27 -10.54 0.76 -9.82
CA PRO A 27 -11.30 -0.31 -10.51
C PRO A 27 -10.81 -1.73 -10.21
N PHE A 28 -9.55 -1.89 -9.82
CA PHE A 28 -8.89 -3.19 -9.70
C PHE A 28 -8.33 -3.44 -8.29
N CYS A 29 -8.92 -2.82 -7.27
CA CYS A 29 -8.41 -2.91 -5.90
C CYS A 29 -9.25 -3.86 -5.03
N PRO A 30 -8.65 -4.50 -3.99
CA PRO A 30 -9.39 -5.17 -2.94
C PRO A 30 -10.17 -4.20 -2.05
N LYS A 31 -11.08 -4.74 -1.22
CA LYS A 31 -11.86 -3.94 -0.25
C LYS A 31 -10.95 -3.19 0.73
N SER A 32 -9.78 -3.75 1.09
CA SER A 32 -8.80 -3.09 1.96
C SER A 32 -8.28 -1.77 1.41
N HIS A 33 -8.19 -1.60 0.09
CA HIS A 33 -7.77 -0.34 -0.53
C HIS A 33 -8.89 0.70 -0.50
N LYS A 34 -10.15 0.27 -0.69
CA LYS A 34 -11.31 1.17 -0.55
C LYS A 34 -11.41 1.71 0.88
N VAL A 35 -11.22 0.85 1.89
CA VAL A 35 -11.26 1.27 3.31
C VAL A 35 -10.22 2.36 3.65
N VAL A 36 -9.06 2.38 2.97
CA VAL A 36 -8.03 3.41 3.13
C VAL A 36 -8.43 4.75 2.50
N VAL A 37 -9.24 4.71 1.44
CA VAL A 37 -9.58 5.88 0.60
C VAL A 37 -10.97 6.43 0.90
N ASP A 38 -11.86 5.63 1.48
CA ASP A 38 -13.19 6.05 1.94
C ASP A 38 -13.12 7.33 2.82
N PRO A 39 -12.21 7.45 3.82
CA PRO A 39 -12.07 8.68 4.62
C PRO A 39 -11.71 9.92 3.80
N ILE A 40 -10.92 9.76 2.73
CA ILE A 40 -10.53 10.85 1.84
C ILE A 40 -11.77 11.35 1.07
N ALA A 41 -12.50 10.42 0.45
CA ALA A 41 -13.70 10.73 -0.32
C ALA A 41 -14.79 11.38 0.55
N GLU A 42 -15.02 10.82 1.75
CA GLU A 42 -15.95 11.36 2.75
C GLU A 42 -15.59 12.80 3.15
N THR A 43 -14.32 13.03 3.47
CA THR A 43 -13.88 14.35 3.94
C THR A 43 -13.95 15.38 2.81
N LEU A 44 -13.53 15.03 1.59
CA LEU A 44 -13.65 15.92 0.42
C LEU A 44 -15.11 16.27 0.13
N GLY A 45 -16.01 15.28 0.15
CA GLY A 45 -17.45 15.49 -0.04
C GLY A 45 -18.05 16.40 1.04
N SER A 46 -17.65 16.21 2.30
CA SER A 46 -18.08 17.06 3.43
C SER A 46 -17.61 18.51 3.33
N LYS A 47 -16.48 18.76 2.65
CA LYS A 47 -15.97 20.10 2.36
C LYS A 47 -16.59 20.74 1.11
N GLY A 48 -17.54 20.04 0.46
CA GLY A 48 -18.31 20.55 -0.67
C GLY A 48 -17.75 20.21 -2.05
N HIS A 49 -16.68 19.41 -2.15
CA HIS A 49 -16.19 18.93 -3.44
C HIS A 49 -17.09 17.83 -4.00
N HIS A 50 -17.21 17.77 -5.34
CA HIS A 50 -17.95 16.72 -6.02
C HIS A 50 -17.00 15.56 -6.33
N VAL A 51 -17.16 14.45 -5.61
CA VAL A 51 -16.28 13.28 -5.75
C VAL A 51 -16.98 12.21 -6.58
N THR A 52 -16.45 11.89 -7.75
CA THR A 52 -16.80 10.66 -8.48
C THR A 52 -15.85 9.56 -8.02
N TYR A 53 -16.39 8.48 -7.43
CA TYR A 53 -15.59 7.40 -6.87
C TYR A 53 -15.92 6.06 -7.52
N LEU A 54 -14.99 5.52 -8.29
CA LEU A 54 -15.10 4.20 -8.91
C LEU A 54 -14.37 3.14 -8.09
N SER A 55 -15.09 2.10 -7.65
CA SER A 55 -14.52 0.95 -6.91
C SER A 55 -15.35 -0.33 -7.10
N PRO A 56 -14.77 -1.55 -7.00
CA PRO A 56 -15.54 -2.80 -7.02
C PRO A 56 -16.51 -3.00 -5.87
N PHE A 57 -16.37 -2.20 -4.81
CA PHE A 57 -17.11 -2.33 -3.57
C PHE A 57 -17.90 -1.06 -3.30
N SER A 58 -19.10 -1.23 -2.76
CA SER A 58 -19.90 -0.12 -2.27
C SER A 58 -19.43 0.35 -0.88
N TYR A 59 -19.85 1.56 -0.51
CA TYR A 59 -19.87 2.01 0.87
C TYR A 59 -20.68 1.06 1.76
N GLU A 60 -20.35 1.03 3.05
CA GLU A 60 -21.20 0.40 4.06
C GLU A 60 -22.35 1.36 4.36
N GLY A 61 -23.49 1.15 3.71
CA GLY A 61 -24.64 2.05 3.78
C GLY A 61 -24.79 2.91 2.53
N SER A 62 -25.21 4.16 2.70
CA SER A 62 -25.36 5.12 1.59
C SER A 62 -24.05 5.86 1.35
N ALA A 63 -23.78 6.21 0.09
CA ALA A 63 -22.65 7.07 -0.24
C ALA A 63 -22.78 8.43 0.48
N PRO A 64 -21.66 9.02 0.93
CA PRO A 64 -21.67 10.33 1.58
C PRO A 64 -22.22 11.44 0.67
N ALA A 65 -22.63 12.55 1.28
CA ALA A 65 -23.04 13.73 0.52
C ALA A 65 -21.92 14.20 -0.43
N ASN A 66 -22.31 14.64 -1.64
CA ASN A 66 -21.40 15.05 -2.71
C ASN A 66 -20.46 13.94 -3.25
N VAL A 67 -20.67 12.68 -2.87
CA VAL A 67 -19.94 11.52 -3.41
C VAL A 67 -20.84 10.72 -4.34
N THR A 68 -20.50 10.69 -5.63
CA THR A 68 -21.11 9.82 -6.64
C THR A 68 -20.32 8.50 -6.71
N GLU A 69 -20.87 7.44 -6.13
CA GLU A 69 -20.27 6.11 -6.19
C GLU A 69 -20.60 5.37 -7.49
N ILE A 70 -19.58 4.79 -8.13
CA ILE A 70 -19.69 3.91 -9.29
C ILE A 70 -19.13 2.54 -8.89
N VAL A 71 -20.03 1.56 -8.73
CA VAL A 71 -19.63 0.22 -8.30
C VAL A 71 -19.23 -0.65 -9.51
N TYR A 72 -17.95 -1.01 -9.60
CA TYR A 72 -17.33 -1.70 -10.73
C TYR A 72 -16.94 -3.16 -10.41
N HIS A 73 -17.92 -4.06 -10.46
CA HIS A 73 -17.78 -5.44 -9.97
C HIS A 73 -16.83 -6.36 -10.75
N GLN A 74 -16.33 -5.93 -11.91
CA GLN A 74 -15.61 -6.76 -12.89
C GLN A 74 -14.29 -7.32 -12.34
N TYR A 75 -13.69 -6.70 -11.32
CA TYR A 75 -12.47 -7.19 -10.69
C TYR A 75 -12.70 -8.40 -9.75
N LYS A 76 -13.86 -8.48 -9.07
CA LYS A 76 -14.12 -9.51 -8.03
C LYS A 76 -13.93 -10.96 -8.50
N PRO A 77 -14.38 -11.37 -9.69
CA PRO A 77 -14.21 -12.75 -10.17
C PRO A 77 -12.75 -13.20 -10.33
N TYR A 78 -11.79 -12.27 -10.36
CA TYR A 78 -10.39 -12.56 -10.63
C TYR A 78 -9.50 -12.61 -9.37
N PHE A 79 -10.08 -12.52 -8.17
CA PHE A 79 -9.30 -12.51 -6.92
C PHE A 79 -8.47 -13.78 -6.75
N ALA A 80 -9.04 -14.95 -7.03
CA ALA A 80 -8.32 -16.23 -6.96
C ALA A 80 -7.14 -16.27 -7.94
N THR A 81 -7.36 -15.86 -9.20
CA THR A 81 -6.28 -15.80 -10.21
C THR A 81 -5.16 -14.86 -9.79
N PHE A 82 -5.50 -13.70 -9.23
CA PHE A 82 -4.53 -12.75 -8.70
C PHE A 82 -3.71 -13.34 -7.55
N GLN A 83 -4.37 -14.03 -6.61
CA GLN A 83 -3.72 -14.72 -5.50
C GLN A 83 -2.73 -15.78 -5.97
N ASP A 84 -3.11 -16.58 -6.96
CA ASP A 84 -2.25 -17.62 -7.51
C ASP A 84 -1.00 -17.03 -8.16
N ILE A 85 -1.15 -15.91 -8.90
CA ILE A 85 -0.01 -15.21 -9.49
C ILE A 85 0.93 -14.72 -8.37
N TRP A 86 0.41 -14.07 -7.34
CA TRP A 86 1.24 -13.58 -6.23
C TRP A 86 1.93 -14.70 -5.46
N ARG A 87 1.24 -15.82 -5.23
CA ARG A 87 1.82 -17.03 -4.61
C ARG A 87 3.04 -17.50 -5.40
N ASP A 88 2.95 -17.51 -6.73
CA ASP A 88 4.07 -17.92 -7.57
C ASP A 88 5.20 -16.88 -7.59
N VAL A 89 4.88 -15.57 -7.55
CA VAL A 89 5.88 -14.49 -7.42
C VAL A 89 6.68 -14.65 -6.11
N ILE A 90 6.02 -14.99 -5.01
CA ILE A 90 6.69 -15.18 -3.72
C ILE A 90 7.62 -16.39 -3.76
N ARG A 91 7.18 -17.49 -4.38
CA ARG A 91 7.95 -18.74 -4.43
C ARG A 91 9.15 -18.66 -5.36
N SER A 92 9.00 -17.98 -6.50
CA SER A 92 9.92 -18.11 -7.63
C SER A 92 10.39 -16.76 -8.20
N GLY A 93 9.94 -15.64 -7.63
CA GLY A 93 10.14 -14.31 -8.21
C GLY A 93 9.38 -14.09 -9.52
N TRP A 94 9.69 -13.01 -10.22
CA TRP A 94 9.13 -12.70 -11.53
C TRP A 94 9.79 -13.55 -12.63
N THR A 95 9.19 -14.68 -12.96
CA THR A 95 9.58 -15.50 -14.13
C THR A 95 8.82 -15.07 -15.39
N PRO A 96 9.31 -15.36 -16.61
CA PRO A 96 8.57 -15.05 -17.84
C PRO A 96 7.15 -15.62 -17.87
N LYS A 97 6.94 -16.84 -17.35
CA LYS A 97 5.61 -17.47 -17.28
C LYS A 97 4.66 -16.71 -16.36
N ILE A 98 5.15 -16.27 -15.19
CA ILE A 98 4.36 -15.50 -14.22
C ILE A 98 4.05 -14.12 -14.78
N LEU A 99 5.02 -13.46 -15.42
CA LEU A 99 4.83 -12.16 -16.07
C LEU A 99 3.77 -12.23 -17.18
N THR A 100 3.79 -13.28 -18.01
CA THR A 100 2.77 -13.49 -19.04
C THR A 100 1.37 -13.64 -18.43
N ARG A 101 1.22 -14.42 -17.35
CA ARG A 101 -0.07 -14.57 -16.66
C ARG A 101 -0.56 -13.25 -16.05
N TYR A 102 0.34 -12.49 -15.44
CA TYR A 102 0.04 -11.14 -14.93
C TYR A 102 -0.44 -10.22 -16.06
N PHE A 103 0.32 -10.18 -17.17
CA PHE A 103 -0.04 -9.37 -18.33
C PHE A 103 -1.39 -9.76 -18.92
N GLN A 104 -1.69 -11.06 -19.04
CA GLN A 104 -2.97 -11.56 -19.54
C GLN A 104 -4.15 -11.17 -18.63
N LEU A 105 -4.01 -11.36 -17.32
CA LEU A 105 -5.04 -10.98 -16.36
C LEU A 105 -5.30 -9.48 -16.41
N HIS A 106 -4.23 -8.69 -16.32
CA HIS A 106 -4.35 -7.24 -16.22
C HIS A 106 -4.81 -6.61 -17.53
N SER A 107 -4.30 -7.05 -18.69
CA SER A 107 -4.80 -6.58 -20.00
C SER A 107 -6.28 -6.88 -20.20
N LYS A 108 -6.76 -8.04 -19.74
CA LYS A 108 -8.19 -8.38 -19.76
C LYS A 108 -9.02 -7.43 -18.89
N LEU A 109 -8.57 -7.14 -17.67
CA LEU A 109 -9.22 -6.18 -16.78
C LEU A 109 -9.26 -4.77 -17.37
N CYS A 110 -8.17 -4.34 -18.01
CA CYS A 110 -8.10 -3.06 -18.70
C CYS A 110 -9.08 -3.00 -19.88
N GLN A 111 -9.14 -4.04 -20.71
CA GLN A 111 -10.08 -4.08 -21.83
C GLN A 111 -11.53 -4.02 -21.34
N GLN A 112 -11.88 -4.74 -20.27
CA GLN A 112 -13.21 -4.65 -19.66
C GLN A 112 -13.54 -3.23 -19.18
N LEU A 113 -12.56 -2.51 -18.62
CA LEU A 113 -12.74 -1.11 -18.21
C LEU A 113 -12.93 -0.20 -19.41
N TYR A 114 -12.22 -0.43 -20.51
CA TYR A 114 -12.38 0.36 -21.74
C TYR A 114 -13.72 0.10 -22.41
N ASP A 115 -14.14 -1.17 -22.50
CA ASP A 115 -15.40 -1.58 -23.09
C ASP A 115 -16.62 -1.08 -22.28
N SER A 116 -16.41 -0.75 -20.99
CA SER A 116 -17.45 -0.13 -20.15
C SER A 116 -17.87 1.27 -20.64
N GLY A 117 -17.06 1.93 -21.47
CA GLY A 117 -17.32 3.28 -21.95
C GLY A 117 -17.06 4.39 -20.93
N LEU A 118 -16.69 4.07 -19.68
CA LEU A 118 -16.51 5.05 -18.61
C LEU A 118 -15.37 6.04 -18.90
N LEU A 119 -14.20 5.52 -19.30
CA LEU A 119 -13.04 6.36 -19.61
C LEU A 119 -13.28 7.23 -20.85
N GLN A 120 -13.94 6.69 -21.88
CA GLN A 120 -14.30 7.41 -23.09
C GLN A 120 -15.32 8.51 -22.79
N LYS A 121 -16.33 8.23 -21.95
CA LYS A 121 -17.29 9.22 -21.48
C LYS A 121 -16.61 10.40 -20.78
N TRP A 122 -15.64 10.14 -19.90
CA TRP A 122 -14.90 11.21 -19.22
C TRP A 122 -13.94 11.96 -20.16
N THR A 123 -13.30 11.24 -21.08
CA THR A 123 -12.42 11.84 -22.09
C THR A 123 -13.20 12.78 -23.03
N ASN A 124 -14.38 12.36 -23.50
CA ASN A 124 -15.22 13.15 -24.41
C ASN A 124 -15.76 14.43 -23.78
N ASN A 125 -15.97 14.42 -22.46
CA ASN A 125 -16.39 15.61 -21.71
C ASN A 125 -15.24 16.60 -21.45
N LYS A 126 -14.01 16.33 -21.95
CA LYS A 126 -12.77 17.11 -21.86
C LYS A 126 -12.51 17.79 -20.51
N LYS A 127 -11.47 17.31 -19.79
CA LYS A 127 -10.98 17.92 -18.53
C LYS A 127 -12.09 18.11 -17.49
N LYS A 128 -12.89 17.07 -17.29
CA LYS A 128 -13.96 17.09 -16.30
C LYS A 128 -13.42 17.28 -14.88
N PHE A 129 -12.26 16.72 -14.57
CA PHE A 129 -11.80 16.60 -13.19
C PHE A 129 -10.59 17.49 -12.91
N ARG A 130 -10.64 18.23 -11.79
CA ARG A 130 -9.52 19.05 -11.32
C ARG A 130 -8.34 18.20 -10.89
N VAL A 131 -8.62 17.10 -10.21
CA VAL A 131 -7.62 16.12 -9.77
C VAL A 131 -8.15 14.70 -9.90
N VAL A 132 -7.30 13.82 -10.39
CA VAL A 132 -7.55 12.38 -10.50
C VAL A 132 -6.66 11.67 -9.50
N LEU A 133 -7.27 10.88 -8.61
CA LEU A 133 -6.59 10.01 -7.68
C LEU A 133 -6.66 8.58 -8.22
N ILE A 134 -5.51 7.94 -8.40
CA ILE A 134 -5.43 6.59 -8.98
C ILE A 134 -4.79 5.65 -7.96
N ASP A 135 -5.47 4.55 -7.62
CA ASP A 135 -4.87 3.48 -6.81
C ASP A 135 -3.64 2.90 -7.49
N SER A 136 -2.57 2.62 -6.75
CA SER A 136 -1.31 2.09 -7.29
C SER A 136 -1.40 0.66 -7.85
N VAL A 137 -2.47 -0.09 -7.57
CA VAL A 137 -2.67 -1.45 -8.07
C VAL A 137 -3.15 -1.44 -9.52
N PHE A 138 -2.45 -2.19 -10.38
CA PHE A 138 -2.84 -2.36 -11.79
C PHE A 138 -3.00 -1.03 -12.55
N THR A 139 -2.11 -0.08 -12.28
CA THR A 139 -2.14 1.29 -12.84
C THR A 139 -1.69 1.38 -14.28
N GLU A 140 -0.98 0.38 -14.80
CA GLU A 140 -0.22 0.47 -16.05
C GLU A 140 -1.08 0.93 -17.24
N CYS A 141 -2.36 0.55 -17.26
CA CYS A 141 -3.28 0.91 -18.34
C CYS A 141 -4.13 2.16 -18.07
N ILE A 142 -4.22 2.64 -16.83
CA ILE A 142 -5.05 3.79 -16.46
C ILE A 142 -4.20 5.05 -16.36
N LEU A 143 -3.01 4.92 -15.77
CA LEU A 143 -2.19 6.07 -15.43
C LEU A 143 -1.84 6.91 -16.68
N PRO A 144 -1.38 6.36 -17.81
CA PRO A 144 -1.11 7.19 -18.99
C PRO A 144 -2.33 7.96 -19.54
N LEU A 145 -3.55 7.55 -19.19
CA LEU A 145 -4.78 8.16 -19.67
C LEU A 145 -5.26 9.35 -18.82
N TRP A 146 -4.68 9.61 -17.65
CA TRP A 146 -5.21 10.62 -16.71
C TRP A 146 -5.40 12.00 -17.33
N ARG A 147 -4.50 12.41 -18.23
CA ARG A 147 -4.55 13.72 -18.92
C ARG A 147 -5.74 13.88 -19.86
N ASN A 148 -6.35 12.78 -20.28
CA ASN A 148 -7.49 12.80 -21.18
C ASN A 148 -8.75 13.32 -20.46
N PHE A 149 -8.79 13.21 -19.13
CA PHE A 149 -9.97 13.57 -18.33
C PHE A 149 -9.68 14.41 -17.07
N GLY A 150 -8.41 14.66 -16.72
CA GLY A 150 -8.03 15.46 -15.56
C GLY A 150 -6.88 16.45 -15.79
N ASP A 151 -6.81 17.47 -14.93
CA ASP A 151 -5.74 18.49 -14.95
C ASP A 151 -4.49 18.09 -14.15
N SER A 152 -4.63 17.25 -13.12
CA SER A 152 -3.53 16.75 -12.29
C SER A 152 -3.81 15.34 -11.78
N VAL A 153 -2.75 14.60 -11.45
CA VAL A 153 -2.84 13.22 -10.95
C VAL A 153 -2.10 13.05 -9.63
N ILE A 154 -2.72 12.29 -8.72
CA ILE A 154 -2.15 11.83 -7.46
C ILE A 154 -2.24 10.31 -7.42
N ILE A 155 -1.18 9.63 -6.99
CA ILE A 155 -1.25 8.18 -6.74
C ILE A 155 -1.67 7.92 -5.30
N LEU A 156 -2.63 7.02 -5.12
CA LEU A 156 -3.03 6.45 -3.84
C LEU A 156 -2.30 5.12 -3.66
N ASN A 157 -1.41 5.03 -2.69
CA ASN A 157 -0.65 3.81 -2.40
C ASN A 157 -1.05 3.24 -1.03
N SER A 158 -1.95 2.25 -1.04
CA SER A 158 -2.44 1.57 0.18
C SER A 158 -1.52 0.45 0.67
N SER A 159 -0.30 0.37 0.15
CA SER A 159 0.71 -0.66 0.41
C SER A 159 2.08 0.00 0.57
N PRO A 160 3.14 -0.74 0.97
CA PRO A 160 4.50 -0.20 0.93
C PRO A 160 4.87 0.36 -0.46
N LEU A 161 5.78 1.34 -0.51
CA LEU A 161 6.35 1.85 -1.76
C LEU A 161 7.02 0.73 -2.56
N ASN A 162 6.35 0.34 -3.64
CA ASN A 162 6.79 -0.73 -4.52
C ASN A 162 7.77 -0.22 -5.62
N PRO A 163 8.47 -1.13 -6.32
CA PRO A 163 9.43 -0.76 -7.37
C PRO A 163 8.87 0.11 -8.48
N MET A 164 7.60 -0.06 -8.84
CA MET A 164 6.95 0.73 -9.88
C MET A 164 6.85 2.20 -9.44
N ILE A 165 6.32 2.48 -8.25
CA ILE A 165 6.21 3.85 -7.72
C ILE A 165 7.58 4.47 -7.48
N VAL A 166 8.51 3.70 -6.89
CA VAL A 166 9.90 4.12 -6.67
C VAL A 166 10.55 4.57 -7.99
N LYS A 167 10.38 3.79 -9.05
CA LYS A 167 10.91 4.10 -10.38
C LYS A 167 10.21 5.29 -11.01
N MET A 168 8.88 5.36 -10.94
CA MET A 168 8.08 6.45 -11.54
C MET A 168 8.43 7.83 -10.95
N LEU A 169 8.66 7.90 -9.65
CA LEU A 169 9.02 9.15 -8.97
C LEU A 169 10.54 9.34 -8.83
N ASN A 170 11.35 8.39 -9.30
CA ASN A 170 12.80 8.36 -9.11
C ASN A 170 13.21 8.56 -7.64
N LEU A 171 12.55 7.81 -6.74
CA LEU A 171 12.85 7.86 -5.31
C LEU A 171 14.22 7.23 -5.03
N PRO A 172 15.10 7.93 -4.30
CA PRO A 172 16.34 7.31 -3.83
C PRO A 172 16.02 6.08 -2.98
N THR A 173 16.54 4.93 -3.39
CA THR A 173 16.27 3.65 -2.73
C THR A 173 17.59 2.92 -2.49
N PRO A 174 18.28 3.20 -1.37
CA PRO A 174 19.53 2.53 -1.07
C PRO A 174 19.29 1.06 -0.67
N TYR A 175 19.60 0.13 -1.57
CA TYR A 175 19.40 -1.31 -1.36
C TYR A 175 20.20 -1.90 -0.20
N SER A 176 21.14 -1.13 0.38
CA SER A 176 21.94 -1.53 1.53
C SER A 176 21.16 -1.59 2.84
N HIS A 177 20.07 -0.82 2.98
CA HIS A 177 19.27 -0.74 4.20
C HIS A 177 17.76 -0.59 3.96
N VAL A 178 17.31 -0.40 2.72
CA VAL A 178 15.89 -0.45 2.37
C VAL A 178 15.54 -1.88 1.92
N PRO A 179 14.87 -2.68 2.78
CA PRO A 179 14.49 -4.04 2.41
C PRO A 179 13.41 -4.01 1.33
N TYR A 180 13.47 -5.00 0.45
CA TYR A 180 12.47 -5.25 -0.57
C TYR A 180 11.23 -5.83 0.08
N ILE A 181 10.06 -5.38 -0.36
CA ILE A 181 8.78 -5.47 0.38
C ILE A 181 8.33 -6.89 0.69
N ILE A 182 8.75 -7.91 -0.08
CA ILE A 182 8.31 -9.30 0.13
C ILE A 182 9.21 -10.10 1.09
N HIS A 183 10.34 -9.53 1.52
CA HIS A 183 11.28 -10.24 2.38
C HIS A 183 11.08 -9.85 3.85
N PRO A 184 11.21 -10.80 4.79
CA PRO A 184 11.22 -10.55 6.23
C PRO A 184 12.56 -9.97 6.69
N TYR A 185 13.11 -9.02 5.94
CA TYR A 185 14.40 -8.39 6.23
C TYR A 185 14.21 -7.11 7.03
N THR A 186 15.18 -6.82 7.90
CA THR A 186 15.24 -5.54 8.61
C THR A 186 16.13 -4.54 7.85
N HIS A 187 16.19 -3.28 8.30
CA HIS A 187 17.19 -2.33 7.80
C HIS A 187 18.65 -2.70 8.11
N ARG A 188 18.87 -3.74 8.93
CA ARG A 188 20.18 -4.33 9.23
C ARG A 188 20.28 -5.69 8.56
N MET A 189 20.76 -5.69 7.33
CA MET A 189 20.93 -6.89 6.51
C MET A 189 22.38 -7.39 6.51
N SER A 190 22.56 -8.71 6.56
CA SER A 190 23.85 -9.35 6.27
C SER A 190 24.26 -9.15 4.81
N PHE A 191 25.50 -9.51 4.45
CA PHE A 191 25.94 -9.43 3.05
C PHE A 191 25.01 -10.23 2.11
N SER A 192 24.69 -11.47 2.45
CA SER A 192 23.83 -12.33 1.63
C SER A 192 22.42 -11.76 1.50
N GLN A 193 21.86 -11.21 2.58
CA GLN A 193 20.56 -10.54 2.54
C GLN A 193 20.60 -9.30 1.64
N ARG A 194 21.64 -8.46 1.75
CA ARG A 194 21.82 -7.27 0.87
C ARG A 194 21.99 -7.67 -0.59
N PHE A 195 22.70 -8.77 -0.87
CA PHE A 195 22.88 -9.28 -2.22
C PHE A 195 21.54 -9.69 -2.84
N VAL A 196 20.77 -10.53 -2.15
CA VAL A 196 19.42 -10.95 -2.60
C VAL A 196 18.50 -9.72 -2.73
N ASN A 197 18.47 -8.85 -1.72
CA ASN A 197 17.70 -7.61 -1.73
C ASN A 197 17.97 -6.77 -2.98
N THR A 198 19.24 -6.60 -3.32
CA THR A 198 19.69 -5.85 -4.50
C THR A 198 19.19 -6.49 -5.80
N LEU A 199 19.29 -7.82 -5.92
CA LEU A 199 18.79 -8.53 -7.11
C LEU A 199 17.28 -8.37 -7.28
N TYR A 200 16.50 -8.44 -6.20
CA TYR A 200 15.05 -8.23 -6.25
C TYR A 200 14.67 -6.81 -6.64
N TRP A 201 15.34 -5.79 -6.10
CA TRP A 201 15.11 -4.40 -6.51
C TRP A 201 15.44 -4.16 -7.98
N ILE A 202 16.60 -4.64 -8.46
CA ILE A 202 17.02 -4.47 -9.85
C ILE A 202 16.05 -5.20 -10.80
N SER A 203 15.79 -6.48 -10.55
CA SER A 203 14.92 -7.28 -11.42
C SER A 203 13.49 -6.74 -11.45
N SER A 204 12.92 -6.37 -10.31
CA SER A 204 11.56 -5.84 -10.25
C SER A 204 11.43 -4.46 -10.87
N SER A 205 12.47 -3.62 -10.78
CA SER A 205 12.50 -2.33 -11.48
C SER A 205 12.51 -2.53 -13.00
N TYR A 206 13.29 -3.50 -13.50
CA TYR A 206 13.30 -3.87 -14.91
C TYR A 206 11.96 -4.44 -15.37
N VAL A 207 11.35 -5.33 -14.57
CA VAL A 207 10.02 -5.90 -14.86
C VAL A 207 8.95 -4.82 -14.90
N ALA A 208 9.00 -3.83 -13.98
CA ALA A 208 8.04 -2.72 -13.97
C ALA A 208 8.16 -1.86 -15.25
N GLU A 209 9.38 -1.56 -15.69
CA GLU A 209 9.63 -0.79 -16.92
C GLU A 209 9.16 -1.55 -18.17
N LEU A 210 9.47 -2.84 -18.26
CA LEU A 210 9.00 -3.71 -19.33
C LEU A 210 7.47 -3.83 -19.34
N SER A 211 6.85 -4.01 -18.17
CA SER A 211 5.39 -4.08 -18.02
C SER A 211 4.76 -2.80 -18.57
N GLN A 212 5.22 -1.63 -18.13
CA GLN A 212 4.70 -0.34 -18.59
C GLN A 212 4.82 -0.16 -20.11
N ALA A 213 5.97 -0.50 -20.71
CA ALA A 213 6.16 -0.43 -22.15
C ALA A 213 5.21 -1.37 -22.91
N MET A 214 5.02 -2.59 -22.40
CA MET A 214 4.12 -3.59 -22.98
C MET A 214 2.65 -3.13 -22.92
N PHE A 215 2.18 -2.64 -21.76
CA PHE A 215 0.81 -2.13 -21.62
C PHE A 215 0.57 -0.93 -22.52
N TYR A 216 1.50 0.01 -22.57
CA TYR A 216 1.39 1.17 -23.46
C TYR A 216 1.21 0.73 -24.92
N LYS A 217 2.07 -0.15 -25.42
CA LYS A 217 2.07 -0.59 -26.81
C LYS A 217 0.87 -1.47 -27.18
N HIS A 218 0.53 -2.44 -26.32
CA HIS A 218 -0.38 -3.53 -26.68
C HIS A 218 -1.79 -3.38 -26.10
N VAL A 219 -2.00 -2.49 -25.12
CA VAL A 219 -3.30 -2.31 -24.46
C VAL A 219 -3.80 -0.88 -24.64
N ILE A 220 -2.96 0.13 -24.39
CA ILE A 220 -3.37 1.53 -24.42
C ILE A 220 -3.51 2.04 -25.85
N LEU A 221 -2.45 1.99 -26.67
CA LEU A 221 -2.46 2.55 -28.03
C LEU A 221 -3.60 2.02 -28.92
N PRO A 222 -3.96 0.71 -28.90
CA PRO A 222 -5.09 0.22 -29.69
C PRO A 222 -6.44 0.82 -29.29
N ASN A 223 -6.61 1.23 -28.03
CA ASN A 223 -7.87 1.76 -27.50
C ASN A 223 -7.88 3.30 -27.43
N PHE A 224 -6.72 3.94 -27.28
CA PHE A 224 -6.53 5.39 -27.16
C PHE A 224 -5.32 5.85 -27.99
N PRO A 225 -5.45 5.88 -29.33
CA PRO A 225 -4.33 6.11 -30.26
C PRO A 225 -3.68 7.50 -30.13
N ASP A 226 -4.42 8.49 -29.64
CA ASP A 226 -3.95 9.86 -29.46
C ASP A 226 -3.18 10.08 -28.14
N THR A 227 -3.06 9.05 -27.31
CA THR A 227 -2.31 9.14 -26.04
C THR A 227 -0.82 9.20 -26.32
N LYS A 228 -0.14 10.22 -25.77
CA LYS A 228 1.31 10.41 -25.92
C LYS A 228 2.13 9.26 -25.26
N PRO A 229 3.41 9.08 -25.63
CA PRO A 229 4.30 8.08 -25.02
C PRO A 229 4.44 8.20 -23.49
N SER A 230 4.60 7.06 -22.82
CA SER A 230 4.52 6.96 -21.35
C SER A 230 5.63 7.70 -20.61
N SER A 231 6.81 7.94 -21.20
CA SER A 231 7.94 8.57 -20.49
C SER A 231 7.64 10.00 -20.04
N GLU A 232 6.91 10.80 -20.81
CA GLU A 232 6.44 12.14 -20.39
C GLU A 232 5.19 12.09 -19.50
N LEU A 233 4.44 10.99 -19.54
CA LEU A 233 3.18 10.83 -18.80
C LEU A 233 3.42 10.36 -17.36
N LEU A 234 4.49 9.59 -17.13
CA LEU A 234 4.86 9.05 -15.83
C LEU A 234 5.67 10.05 -14.97
N THR A 235 6.27 11.09 -15.58
CA THR A 235 7.10 12.08 -14.87
C THR A 235 6.30 13.23 -14.25
N ASN A 236 5.04 13.44 -14.65
CA ASN A 236 4.22 14.56 -14.16
C ASN A 236 3.13 14.12 -13.17
N ILE A 237 3.53 13.27 -12.21
CA ILE A 237 2.71 12.89 -11.07
C ILE A 237 2.90 13.96 -10.00
N SER A 238 1.79 14.53 -9.52
CA SER A 238 1.87 15.63 -8.56
C SER A 238 2.37 15.14 -7.21
N LEU A 239 1.72 14.12 -6.65
CA LEU A 239 2.04 13.56 -5.35
C LEU A 239 1.73 12.07 -5.30
N VAL A 240 2.29 11.39 -4.30
CA VAL A 240 1.88 10.06 -3.88
C VAL A 240 1.47 10.11 -2.41
N LEU A 241 0.22 9.77 -2.15
CA LEU A 241 -0.29 9.57 -0.80
C LEU A 241 -0.06 8.10 -0.44
N VAL A 242 0.75 7.84 0.59
CA VAL A 242 1.14 6.48 0.97
C VAL A 242 0.70 6.14 2.39
N ASN A 243 0.04 5.00 2.58
CA ASN A 243 -0.43 4.51 3.89
C ASN A 243 0.71 3.94 4.76
N GLU A 244 1.83 4.64 4.84
CA GLU A 244 3.04 4.23 5.56
C GLU A 244 3.18 5.01 6.87
N ASP A 245 3.46 4.28 7.97
CA ASP A 245 3.74 4.85 9.28
C ASP A 245 5.15 4.46 9.77
N PRO A 246 5.96 5.38 10.32
CA PRO A 246 7.32 5.08 10.77
C PRO A 246 7.46 3.93 11.78
N VAL A 247 6.40 3.56 12.51
CA VAL A 247 6.45 2.43 13.45
C VAL A 247 6.64 1.10 12.70
N PHE A 248 5.97 0.90 11.57
CA PHE A 248 6.04 -0.37 10.82
C PHE A 248 7.06 -0.36 9.67
N PHE A 249 7.56 0.81 9.32
CA PHE A 249 8.43 1.01 8.16
C PHE A 249 9.82 1.46 8.57
N TYR A 250 10.83 0.81 8.01
CA TYR A 250 12.20 1.23 8.26
C TYR A 250 12.53 2.57 7.59
N PRO A 251 13.42 3.38 8.20
CA PRO A 251 13.86 4.64 7.61
C PRO A 251 14.38 4.48 6.19
N ARG A 252 13.90 5.34 5.29
CA ARG A 252 14.35 5.45 3.89
C ARG A 252 14.30 6.91 3.44
N PRO A 253 15.04 7.29 2.38
CA PRO A 253 14.87 8.60 1.76
C PRO A 253 13.48 8.75 1.14
N TYR A 254 12.85 9.90 1.40
CA TYR A 254 11.61 10.33 0.76
C TYR A 254 11.85 11.64 0.02
N LEU A 255 11.16 11.83 -1.10
CA LEU A 255 11.02 13.14 -1.73
C LEU A 255 9.80 13.87 -1.13
N PRO A 256 9.74 15.21 -1.20
CA PRO A 256 8.55 15.96 -0.78
C PRO A 256 7.27 15.59 -1.52
N THR A 257 7.37 14.91 -2.67
CA THR A 257 6.22 14.36 -3.41
C THR A 257 5.56 13.16 -2.72
N VAL A 258 6.19 12.57 -1.72
CA VAL A 258 5.64 11.42 -0.98
C VAL A 258 5.06 11.90 0.34
N ILE A 259 3.73 11.91 0.41
CA ILE A 259 2.97 12.31 1.59
C ILE A 259 2.53 11.06 2.33
N ARG A 260 3.06 10.89 3.55
CA ARG A 260 2.72 9.74 4.40
C ARG A 260 1.42 10.01 5.14
N ILE A 261 0.48 9.09 4.99
CA ILE A 261 -0.86 9.12 5.57
C ILE A 261 -1.14 7.79 6.30
N GLY A 262 -0.12 7.24 6.97
CA GLY A 262 -0.21 5.99 7.73
C GLY A 262 -1.36 5.99 8.73
N GLY A 263 -2.15 4.93 8.75
CA GLY A 263 -3.26 4.78 9.68
C GLY A 263 -4.50 5.58 9.32
N ILE A 264 -4.64 6.08 8.10
CA ILE A 264 -5.79 6.90 7.67
C ILE A 264 -7.15 6.21 7.87
N GLN A 265 -7.20 4.88 7.79
CA GLN A 265 -8.39 4.09 8.06
C GLN A 265 -8.73 3.94 9.55
N CYS A 266 -7.78 4.27 10.44
CA CYS A 266 -7.95 4.10 11.87
C CYS A 266 -8.83 5.23 12.43
N ARG A 267 -9.89 4.85 13.15
CA ARG A 267 -10.78 5.76 13.84
C ARG A 267 -11.15 5.20 15.22
N PRO A 268 -11.63 6.05 16.15
CA PRO A 268 -12.25 5.57 17.37
C PRO A 268 -13.36 4.56 17.05
N ALA A 269 -13.40 3.47 17.80
CA ALA A 269 -14.44 2.47 17.67
C ALA A 269 -15.81 3.05 18.05
N VAL A 270 -16.83 2.69 17.28
CA VAL A 270 -18.23 2.94 17.61
C VAL A 270 -18.89 1.67 18.14
N PRO A 271 -19.94 1.78 18.98
CA PRO A 271 -20.64 0.60 19.47
C PRO A 271 -21.17 -0.28 18.34
N LEU A 272 -20.95 -1.59 18.47
CA LEU A 272 -21.49 -2.57 17.53
C LEU A 272 -23.03 -2.55 17.55
N PRO A 273 -23.70 -2.76 16.40
CA PRO A 273 -25.14 -2.87 16.35
C PRO A 273 -25.61 -4.13 17.11
N GLU A 274 -26.82 -4.05 17.67
CA GLU A 274 -27.47 -5.18 18.32
C GLU A 274 -27.55 -6.37 17.37
N SER A 275 -26.85 -7.45 17.73
CA SER A 275 -26.66 -8.60 16.86
C SER A 275 -26.23 -9.82 17.67
N ASN A 276 -26.40 -11.00 17.08
CA ASN A 276 -25.87 -12.24 17.63
C ASN A 276 -24.34 -12.18 17.82
N LEU A 277 -23.63 -11.41 16.99
CA LEU A 277 -22.19 -11.20 17.12
C LEU A 277 -21.85 -10.38 18.36
N LYS A 278 -22.56 -9.25 18.58
CA LYS A 278 -22.40 -8.42 19.77
C LYS A 278 -22.62 -9.23 21.05
N LYS A 279 -23.73 -9.97 21.15
CA LYS A 279 -24.00 -10.85 22.30
C LYS A 279 -22.90 -11.89 22.51
N PHE A 280 -22.39 -12.47 21.41
CA PHE A 280 -21.27 -13.41 21.47
C PHE A 280 -19.97 -12.75 21.97
N ILE A 281 -19.73 -11.47 21.73
CA ILE A 281 -18.61 -10.75 22.34
C ILE A 281 -18.87 -10.49 23.83
N GLU A 282 -20.07 -10.06 24.17
CA GLU A 282 -20.39 -9.61 25.53
C GLU A 282 -20.35 -10.74 26.56
N ASP A 283 -20.86 -11.94 26.24
CA ASP A 283 -20.76 -13.09 27.14
C ASP A 283 -19.40 -13.84 27.10
N SER A 284 -18.34 -13.21 26.57
CA SER A 284 -16.97 -13.76 26.63
C SER A 284 -16.34 -13.76 28.04
N GLY A 285 -17.09 -13.39 29.09
CA GLY A 285 -16.59 -13.33 30.46
C GLY A 285 -15.36 -12.44 30.65
N ASP A 286 -14.53 -12.78 31.63
CA ASP A 286 -13.25 -12.13 31.95
C ASP A 286 -12.10 -12.61 31.06
N ASP A 287 -12.22 -13.82 30.51
CA ASP A 287 -11.25 -14.37 29.56
C ASP A 287 -11.18 -13.50 28.30
N GLY A 288 -12.29 -12.87 27.91
CA GLY A 288 -12.35 -11.99 26.74
C GLY A 288 -12.45 -12.77 25.43
N PHE A 289 -12.14 -12.11 24.33
CA PHE A 289 -12.24 -12.73 23.00
C PHE A 289 -11.03 -12.45 22.11
N ILE A 290 -10.89 -13.27 21.07
CA ILE A 290 -9.86 -13.21 20.04
C ILE A 290 -10.56 -12.95 18.71
N LEU A 291 -9.97 -12.05 17.93
CA LEU A 291 -10.35 -11.84 16.53
C LEU A 291 -9.38 -12.58 15.62
N VAL A 292 -9.89 -13.26 14.59
CA VAL A 292 -9.10 -13.95 13.57
C VAL A 292 -9.54 -13.43 12.20
N SER A 293 -8.63 -12.80 11.46
CA SER A 293 -8.89 -12.27 10.12
C SER A 293 -7.64 -12.32 9.27
N PHE A 294 -7.68 -13.08 8.18
CA PHE A 294 -6.57 -13.15 7.22
C PHE A 294 -6.71 -12.13 6.06
N GLY A 295 -7.58 -11.13 6.21
CA GLY A 295 -7.74 -10.04 5.26
C GLY A 295 -8.84 -10.27 4.23
N SER A 296 -8.90 -9.39 3.21
CA SER A 296 -9.97 -9.39 2.21
C SER A 296 -9.68 -10.22 0.95
N ILE A 297 -8.43 -10.65 0.78
CA ILE A 297 -7.98 -11.43 -0.37
C ILE A 297 -7.74 -12.89 0.06
N ILE A 298 -6.99 -13.14 1.13
CA ILE A 298 -6.72 -14.50 1.57
C ILE A 298 -7.99 -15.15 2.13
N ASN A 299 -8.41 -16.24 1.50
CA ASN A 299 -9.59 -17.03 1.85
C ASN A 299 -9.18 -18.41 2.43
N GLY A 300 -10.18 -19.22 2.78
CA GLY A 300 -9.98 -20.58 3.29
C GLY A 300 -9.17 -21.52 2.39
N GLU A 301 -9.39 -21.45 1.07
CA GLU A 301 -8.61 -22.22 0.09
C GLU A 301 -7.13 -21.83 0.10
N PHE A 302 -6.85 -20.54 0.31
CA PHE A 302 -5.49 -20.04 0.30
C PHE A 302 -4.68 -20.55 1.50
N ILE A 303 -5.25 -20.50 2.71
CA ILE A 303 -4.56 -20.85 3.96
C ILE A 303 -4.32 -22.35 4.14
N GLY A 304 -5.11 -23.19 3.45
CA GLY A 304 -4.96 -24.64 3.44
C GLY A 304 -5.46 -25.37 4.68
N GLU A 305 -5.70 -26.67 4.54
CA GLU A 305 -6.30 -27.50 5.60
C GLU A 305 -5.42 -27.63 6.85
N ASN A 306 -4.08 -27.62 6.68
CA ASN A 306 -3.14 -27.74 7.80
C ASN A 306 -3.32 -26.61 8.81
N LEU A 307 -3.32 -25.36 8.34
CA LEU A 307 -3.51 -24.20 9.22
C LEU A 307 -4.92 -24.18 9.82
N ILE A 308 -5.94 -24.50 9.02
CA ILE A 308 -7.33 -24.58 9.51
C ILE A 308 -7.43 -25.62 10.65
N SER A 309 -6.86 -26.80 10.47
CA SER A 309 -6.87 -27.87 11.46
C SER A 309 -6.13 -27.48 12.74
N ALA A 310 -4.95 -26.87 12.61
CA ALA A 310 -4.17 -26.36 13.73
C ALA A 310 -4.94 -25.28 14.52
N LEU A 311 -5.54 -24.32 13.83
CA LEU A 311 -6.36 -23.26 14.45
C LEU A 311 -7.58 -23.84 15.17
N LYS A 312 -8.34 -24.74 14.52
CA LYS A 312 -9.50 -25.41 15.13
C LYS A 312 -9.11 -26.14 16.41
N THR A 313 -8.02 -26.91 16.35
CA THR A 313 -7.51 -27.66 17.50
C THR A 313 -7.07 -26.72 18.60
N ALA A 314 -6.32 -25.66 18.28
CA ALA A 314 -5.87 -24.67 19.25
C ALA A 314 -7.05 -23.96 19.93
N PHE A 315 -8.04 -23.52 19.15
CA PHE A 315 -9.20 -22.79 19.68
C PHE A 315 -10.08 -23.64 20.60
N ALA A 316 -10.08 -24.96 20.45
CA ALA A 316 -10.76 -25.85 21.39
C ALA A 316 -10.06 -25.94 22.76
N HIS A 317 -8.79 -25.54 22.87
CA HIS A 317 -7.98 -25.63 24.08
C HIS A 317 -7.80 -24.29 24.81
N ILE A 318 -8.49 -23.23 24.38
CA ILE A 318 -8.45 -21.91 25.01
C ILE A 318 -9.80 -21.53 25.60
N LYS A 319 -9.81 -20.62 26.59
CA LYS A 319 -11.02 -20.17 27.27
C LYS A 319 -11.72 -19.00 26.55
N GLN A 320 -10.96 -18.23 25.79
CA GLN A 320 -11.47 -17.07 25.06
C GLN A 320 -12.49 -17.48 24.02
N ARG A 321 -13.47 -16.61 23.79
CA ARG A 321 -14.31 -16.70 22.58
C ARG A 321 -13.48 -16.30 21.37
N VAL A 322 -13.76 -16.89 20.21
CA VAL A 322 -13.03 -16.65 18.96
C VAL A 322 -14.00 -16.22 17.89
N ILE A 323 -13.76 -15.07 17.29
CA ILE A 323 -14.48 -14.59 16.11
C ILE A 323 -13.57 -14.79 14.92
N TRP A 324 -13.98 -15.64 13.99
CA TRP A 324 -13.17 -15.99 12.84
C TRP A 324 -13.80 -15.51 11.54
N LYS A 325 -13.14 -14.55 10.87
CA LYS A 325 -13.45 -14.21 9.48
C LYS A 325 -13.25 -15.42 8.59
N TYR A 326 -14.33 -15.94 8.01
CA TYR A 326 -14.24 -17.05 7.08
C TYR A 326 -15.43 -17.03 6.10
N GLU A 327 -15.15 -17.23 4.82
CA GLU A 327 -16.14 -17.07 3.74
C GLU A 327 -17.11 -18.26 3.63
N SER A 328 -16.67 -19.44 4.05
CA SER A 328 -17.39 -20.72 3.95
C SER A 328 -17.82 -21.26 5.32
N GLU A 329 -18.49 -22.42 5.36
CA GLU A 329 -18.74 -23.12 6.62
C GLU A 329 -17.54 -23.98 7.01
N ILE A 330 -17.20 -23.98 8.30
CA ILE A 330 -16.20 -24.88 8.88
C ILE A 330 -16.94 -25.84 9.80
N THR A 331 -16.89 -27.14 9.50
CA THR A 331 -17.50 -28.19 10.34
C THR A 331 -16.63 -28.51 11.55
N GLY A 332 -17.24 -28.95 12.66
CA GLY A 332 -16.49 -29.38 13.85
C GLY A 332 -15.74 -28.26 14.57
N LEU A 333 -16.34 -27.06 14.64
CA LEU A 333 -15.87 -25.98 15.50
C LEU A 333 -16.34 -26.20 16.95
N SER A 334 -15.50 -25.82 17.91
CA SER A 334 -15.89 -25.79 19.32
C SER A 334 -16.87 -24.64 19.61
N ASN A 335 -17.65 -24.76 20.68
CA ASN A 335 -18.72 -23.81 21.03
C ASN A 335 -18.21 -22.37 21.30
N ASN A 336 -16.91 -22.21 21.60
CA ASN A 336 -16.29 -20.91 21.79
C ASN A 336 -15.85 -20.24 20.47
N VAL A 337 -16.06 -20.86 19.30
CA VAL A 337 -15.68 -20.30 18.00
C VAL A 337 -16.92 -19.94 17.20
N ARG A 338 -16.93 -18.72 16.63
CA ARG A 338 -17.98 -18.25 15.72
C ARG A 338 -17.37 -17.73 14.44
N THR A 339 -17.81 -18.27 13.30
CA THR A 339 -17.43 -17.75 11.98
C THR A 339 -18.34 -16.60 11.55
N VAL A 340 -17.75 -15.64 10.87
CA VAL A 340 -18.44 -14.47 10.30
C VAL A 340 -17.85 -14.17 8.92
N LYS A 341 -18.72 -13.84 7.95
CA LYS A 341 -18.25 -13.50 6.59
C LYS A 341 -17.64 -12.10 6.52
N TRP A 342 -18.22 -11.16 7.27
CA TRP A 342 -17.78 -9.78 7.34
C TRP A 342 -18.16 -9.16 8.69
N PHE A 343 -17.41 -8.16 9.11
CA PHE A 343 -17.63 -7.42 10.36
C PHE A 343 -16.90 -6.06 10.31
N PRO A 344 -17.33 -5.08 11.12
CA PRO A 344 -16.61 -3.82 11.28
C PRO A 344 -15.33 -4.03 12.11
N GLN A 345 -14.21 -4.33 11.44
CA GLN A 345 -12.95 -4.74 12.08
C GLN A 345 -12.44 -3.73 13.11
N GLY A 346 -12.41 -2.44 12.78
CA GLY A 346 -11.98 -1.39 13.70
C GLY A 346 -12.82 -1.31 14.97
N ASP A 347 -14.14 -1.50 14.85
CA ASP A 347 -15.07 -1.43 15.99
C ASP A 347 -14.93 -2.65 16.91
N ILE A 348 -14.69 -3.84 16.35
CA ILE A 348 -14.39 -5.04 17.13
C ILE A 348 -13.02 -4.91 17.82
N LEU A 349 -12.00 -4.41 17.12
CA LEU A 349 -10.67 -4.21 17.70
C LEU A 349 -10.66 -3.18 18.82
N GLY A 350 -11.54 -2.17 18.79
CA GLY A 350 -11.68 -1.21 19.89
C GLY A 350 -12.53 -1.70 21.06
N HIS A 351 -13.07 -2.92 21.02
CA HIS A 351 -13.90 -3.44 22.10
C HIS A 351 -13.06 -3.80 23.34
N PRO A 352 -13.44 -3.41 24.58
CA PRO A 352 -12.60 -3.57 25.78
C PRO A 352 -12.28 -5.02 26.17
N LYS A 353 -13.05 -5.99 25.66
CA LYS A 353 -12.83 -7.44 25.91
C LYS A 353 -11.89 -8.12 24.91
N ILE A 354 -11.40 -7.41 23.89
CA ILE A 354 -10.45 -7.99 22.95
C ILE A 354 -9.14 -8.33 23.69
N ARG A 355 -8.57 -9.50 23.40
CA ARG A 355 -7.27 -9.91 23.95
C ARG A 355 -6.19 -9.94 22.90
N VAL A 356 -6.48 -10.56 21.76
CA VAL A 356 -5.50 -10.81 20.70
C VAL A 356 -6.17 -10.66 19.35
N PHE A 357 -5.43 -10.10 18.40
CA PHE A 357 -5.77 -10.14 16.99
C PHE A 357 -4.86 -11.10 16.22
N ILE A 358 -5.42 -12.21 15.76
CA ILE A 358 -4.74 -13.13 14.86
C ILE A 358 -4.98 -12.67 13.42
N ASN A 359 -3.91 -12.30 12.72
CA ASN A 359 -3.99 -11.77 11.38
C ASN A 359 -2.83 -12.27 10.49
N GLN A 360 -2.84 -11.89 9.23
CA GLN A 360 -1.85 -12.30 8.22
C GLN A 360 -0.63 -11.37 8.11
N GLY A 361 -0.48 -10.35 8.95
CA GLY A 361 0.52 -9.28 8.79
C GLY A 361 0.14 -8.23 7.73
N GLY A 362 -1.14 -8.10 7.38
CA GLY A 362 -1.58 -7.08 6.42
C GLY A 362 -1.42 -5.66 6.98
N LEU A 363 -0.97 -4.71 6.16
CA LEU A 363 -0.68 -3.33 6.58
C LEU A 363 -1.81 -2.68 7.39
N ASN A 364 -3.04 -2.71 6.88
CA ASN A 364 -4.18 -2.14 7.59
C ASN A 364 -4.45 -2.88 8.91
N SER A 365 -4.35 -4.21 8.92
CA SER A 365 -4.57 -5.04 10.11
C SER A 365 -3.56 -4.72 11.21
N VAL A 366 -2.27 -4.60 10.88
CA VAL A 366 -1.23 -4.30 11.88
C VAL A 366 -1.38 -2.89 12.43
N GLN A 367 -1.76 -1.93 11.59
CA GLN A 367 -2.03 -0.55 11.99
C GLN A 367 -3.28 -0.43 12.88
N GLU A 368 -4.40 -1.06 12.51
CA GLU A 368 -5.63 -1.04 13.29
C GLU A 368 -5.47 -1.76 14.65
N SER A 369 -4.68 -2.84 14.70
CA SER A 369 -4.34 -3.53 15.93
C SER A 369 -3.56 -2.62 16.88
N LEU A 370 -2.50 -1.98 16.37
CA LEU A 370 -1.67 -1.08 17.16
C LEU A 370 -2.45 0.17 17.57
N TYR A 371 -3.25 0.74 16.66
CA TYR A 371 -4.15 1.83 16.97
C TYR A 371 -5.02 1.44 18.16
N ASN A 372 -5.68 0.29 18.17
CA ASN A 372 -6.54 -0.14 19.27
C ASN A 372 -5.82 -0.78 20.47
N GLN A 373 -4.48 -0.73 20.50
CA GLN A 373 -3.65 -1.30 21.57
C GLN A 373 -3.85 -2.82 21.78
N VAL A 374 -4.07 -3.56 20.68
CA VAL A 374 -4.30 -5.00 20.71
C VAL A 374 -3.01 -5.74 20.29
N PRO A 375 -2.47 -6.63 21.14
CA PRO A 375 -1.41 -7.56 20.76
C PRO A 375 -1.83 -8.45 19.59
N GLN A 376 -0.88 -8.79 18.72
CA GLN A 376 -1.19 -9.50 17.47
C GLN A 376 -0.33 -10.74 17.24
N ILE A 377 -0.93 -11.73 16.58
CA ILE A 377 -0.24 -12.93 16.09
C ILE A 377 -0.35 -12.93 14.57
N CYS A 378 0.78 -12.82 13.90
CA CYS A 378 0.88 -12.67 12.46
C CYS A 378 1.26 -13.99 11.78
N PHE A 379 0.46 -14.40 10.80
CA PHE A 379 0.73 -15.49 9.87
C PHE A 379 1.03 -14.93 8.49
N PRO A 380 2.26 -14.44 8.22
CA PRO A 380 2.59 -13.84 6.93
C PRO A 380 2.55 -14.88 5.82
N MET A 381 1.76 -14.59 4.78
CA MET A 381 1.49 -15.52 3.69
C MET A 381 1.88 -14.97 2.32
N ALA A 382 1.72 -13.66 2.10
CA ALA A 382 1.94 -13.06 0.79
C ALA A 382 2.29 -11.57 0.80
N SER A 383 2.77 -11.08 -0.35
CA SER A 383 3.00 -9.65 -0.61
C SER A 383 3.94 -9.04 0.44
N ASP A 384 3.54 -7.93 1.04
CA ASP A 384 4.17 -7.11 2.07
C ASP A 384 4.05 -7.68 3.50
N GLN A 385 3.29 -8.75 3.67
CA GLN A 385 3.01 -9.32 5.00
C GLN A 385 4.27 -9.76 5.77
N PRO A 386 5.27 -10.41 5.14
CA PRO A 386 6.50 -10.81 5.85
C PRO A 386 7.26 -9.61 6.44
N LEU A 387 7.26 -8.47 5.74
CA LEU A 387 7.90 -7.23 6.22
C LEU A 387 7.23 -6.74 7.51
N HIS A 388 5.91 -6.64 7.51
CA HIS A 388 5.16 -6.15 8.67
C HIS A 388 5.18 -7.14 9.84
N ALA A 389 5.09 -8.45 9.58
CA ALA A 389 5.13 -9.47 10.62
C ALA A 389 6.47 -9.45 11.38
N VAL A 390 7.59 -9.26 10.66
CA VAL A 390 8.90 -9.08 11.28
C VAL A 390 8.99 -7.76 12.07
N ALA A 391 8.41 -6.67 11.57
CA ALA A 391 8.37 -5.41 12.30
C ALA A 391 7.58 -5.57 13.62
N VAL A 392 6.39 -6.17 13.58
CA VAL A 392 5.56 -6.47 14.75
C VAL A 392 6.33 -7.28 15.81
N SER A 393 7.03 -8.33 15.38
CA SER A 393 7.83 -9.18 16.29
C SER A 393 9.01 -8.41 16.90
N ASN A 394 9.77 -7.66 16.09
CA ASN A 394 10.93 -6.90 16.54
C ASN A 394 10.57 -5.76 17.51
N LEU A 395 9.40 -5.16 17.36
CA LEU A 395 8.89 -4.13 18.27
C LEU A 395 8.40 -4.72 19.60
N GLY A 396 8.27 -6.04 19.70
CA GLY A 396 7.71 -6.71 20.88
C GLY A 396 6.21 -6.50 21.05
N ILE A 397 5.47 -6.17 19.97
CA ILE A 397 4.03 -5.90 20.00
C ILE A 397 3.18 -7.06 19.47
N GLY A 398 3.83 -8.19 19.16
CA GLY A 398 3.17 -9.38 18.66
C GLY A 398 4.14 -10.53 18.39
N ILE A 399 3.60 -11.58 17.78
CA ILE A 399 4.31 -12.83 17.50
C ILE A 399 4.13 -13.15 16.02
N GLN A 400 5.20 -13.55 15.34
CA GLN A 400 5.13 -14.10 14.00
C GLN A 400 5.16 -15.63 14.06
N LEU A 401 4.25 -16.28 13.36
CA LEU A 401 4.19 -17.74 13.22
C LEU A 401 4.23 -18.14 11.75
N ASP A 402 4.89 -19.27 11.47
CA ASP A 402 4.95 -19.84 10.12
C ASP A 402 3.70 -20.64 9.83
N TYR A 403 2.85 -20.14 8.93
CA TYR A 403 1.58 -20.75 8.59
C TYR A 403 1.73 -22.15 7.95
N THR A 404 2.92 -22.53 7.49
CA THR A 404 3.18 -23.82 6.84
C THR A 404 3.56 -24.93 7.82
N THR A 405 4.13 -24.57 8.98
CA THR A 405 4.71 -25.53 9.94
C THR A 405 4.10 -25.45 11.34
N VAL A 406 3.31 -24.42 11.64
CA VAL A 406 2.74 -24.17 12.96
C VAL A 406 1.91 -25.34 13.51
N THR A 407 2.08 -25.65 14.79
CA THR A 407 1.26 -26.62 15.52
C THR A 407 0.16 -25.96 16.36
N ALA A 408 -0.84 -26.75 16.78
CA ALA A 408 -1.89 -26.26 17.67
C ALA A 408 -1.33 -25.77 19.01
N GLU A 409 -0.32 -26.45 19.55
CA GLU A 409 0.36 -26.12 20.80
C GLU A 409 1.07 -24.77 20.71
N GLU A 410 1.74 -24.50 19.58
CA GLU A 410 2.39 -23.21 19.33
C GLU A 410 1.38 -22.06 19.26
N ILE A 411 0.21 -22.29 18.65
CA ILE A 411 -0.88 -21.31 18.59
C ILE A 411 -1.43 -21.04 19.99
N VAL A 412 -1.72 -22.08 20.77
CA VAL A 412 -2.20 -21.94 22.17
C VAL A 412 -1.19 -21.17 23.02
N SER A 413 0.09 -21.55 22.94
CA SER A 413 1.18 -20.88 23.67
C SER A 413 1.28 -19.41 23.27
N SER A 414 1.20 -19.11 21.98
CA SER A 414 1.26 -17.73 21.46
C SER A 414 0.06 -16.89 21.89
N ILE A 415 -1.15 -17.45 21.88
CA ILE A 415 -2.37 -16.79 22.38
C ILE A 415 -2.23 -16.49 23.87
N ASN A 416 -1.77 -17.45 24.67
CA ASN A 416 -1.58 -17.27 26.09
C ASN A 416 -0.52 -16.21 26.40
N LYS A 417 0.59 -16.20 25.65
CA LYS A 417 1.61 -15.17 25.77
C LYS A 417 1.05 -13.80 25.38
N ALA A 418 0.48 -13.66 24.19
CA ALA A 418 -0.03 -12.38 23.70
C ALA A 418 -1.15 -11.80 24.58
N SER A 419 -1.95 -12.65 25.22
CA SER A 419 -3.02 -12.21 26.13
C SER A 419 -2.53 -11.74 27.49
N ASN A 420 -1.39 -12.26 27.98
CA ASN A 420 -1.00 -12.15 29.40
C ASN A 420 0.40 -11.57 29.64
N ASP A 421 1.24 -11.42 28.61
CA ASP A 421 2.61 -10.91 28.75
C ASP A 421 2.61 -9.40 29.05
N PRO A 422 3.02 -8.98 30.27
CA PRO A 422 2.98 -7.58 30.66
C PRO A 422 3.97 -6.71 29.87
N GLU A 423 5.11 -7.27 29.44
CA GLU A 423 6.07 -6.51 28.63
C GLU A 423 5.52 -6.29 27.22
N MET A 424 4.89 -7.31 26.61
CA MET A 424 4.21 -7.13 25.32
C MET A 424 3.12 -6.07 25.42
N ARG A 425 2.29 -6.12 26.46
CA ARG A 425 1.24 -5.11 26.69
C ARG A 425 1.82 -3.70 26.81
N LYS A 426 2.90 -3.53 27.57
CA LYS A 426 3.62 -2.25 27.71
C LYS A 426 4.16 -1.75 26.37
N MET A 427 4.73 -2.62 25.55
CA MET A 427 5.24 -2.25 24.22
C MET A 427 4.09 -1.85 23.28
N VAL A 428 2.97 -2.57 23.30
CA VAL A 428 1.77 -2.23 22.52
C VAL A 428 1.22 -0.86 22.92
N GLU A 429 1.10 -0.59 24.22
CA GLU A 429 0.66 0.71 24.73
C GLU A 429 1.62 1.84 24.33
N TYR A 430 2.92 1.60 24.44
CA TYR A 430 3.95 2.58 24.06
C TYR A 430 3.88 2.92 22.58
N TYR A 431 3.95 1.91 21.69
CA TYR A 431 3.94 2.16 20.26
C TYR A 431 2.58 2.65 19.75
N SER A 432 1.47 2.34 20.43
CA SER A 432 0.17 2.92 20.11
C SER A 432 0.16 4.42 20.37
N LYS A 433 0.78 4.89 21.46
CA LYS A 433 0.97 6.32 21.73
C LYS A 433 1.80 6.97 20.63
N VAL A 434 2.94 6.35 20.27
CA VAL A 434 3.80 6.84 19.17
C VAL A 434 3.05 6.92 17.84
N PHE A 435 2.28 5.88 17.50
CA PHE A 435 1.51 5.80 16.26
C PHE A 435 0.39 6.85 16.17
N ARG A 436 -0.28 7.12 17.29
CA ARG A 436 -1.38 8.09 17.36
C ARG A 436 -0.90 9.54 17.46
N ASP A 437 0.34 9.76 17.91
CA ASP A 437 0.93 11.09 18.09
C ASP A 437 1.41 11.65 16.76
N THR A 438 0.48 12.33 16.06
CA THR A 438 0.70 12.93 14.74
C THR A 438 0.42 14.43 14.81
N PRO A 439 1.16 15.28 14.05
CA PRO A 439 0.90 16.71 14.02
C PRO A 439 -0.52 17.05 13.54
N GLU A 440 -1.01 16.31 12.55
CA GLU A 440 -2.37 16.40 12.03
C GLU A 440 -2.91 14.98 11.76
N PRO A 441 -4.23 14.76 11.90
CA PRO A 441 -4.83 13.49 11.52
C PRO A 441 -4.50 13.13 10.06
N PRO A 442 -4.18 11.86 9.75
CA PRO A 442 -3.75 11.46 8.40
C PRO A 442 -4.73 11.86 7.28
N VAL A 443 -6.04 11.81 7.55
CA VAL A 443 -7.07 12.22 6.59
C VAL A 443 -7.03 13.72 6.28
N GLN A 444 -6.73 14.56 7.27
CA GLN A 444 -6.60 16.01 7.07
C GLN A 444 -5.34 16.33 6.29
N THR A 445 -4.22 15.65 6.60
CA THR A 445 -2.99 15.72 5.80
C THR A 445 -3.26 15.36 4.33
N ALA A 446 -3.97 14.25 4.07
CA ALA A 446 -4.32 13.83 2.72
C ALA A 446 -5.12 14.91 1.97
N VAL A 447 -6.20 15.39 2.58
CA VAL A 447 -7.10 16.39 1.98
C VAL A 447 -6.40 17.71 1.74
N TYR A 448 -5.57 18.17 2.67
CA TYR A 448 -4.76 19.38 2.50
C TYR A 448 -3.88 19.28 1.25
N TRP A 449 -3.18 18.17 1.07
CA TRP A 449 -2.28 17.98 -0.07
C TRP A 449 -3.04 17.79 -1.40
N ILE A 450 -4.22 17.19 -1.38
CA ILE A 450 -5.11 17.13 -2.55
C ILE A 450 -5.57 18.55 -2.93
N GLU A 451 -6.04 19.34 -1.97
CA GLU A 451 -6.42 20.75 -2.17
C GLU A 451 -5.23 21.61 -2.61
N TYR A 452 -4.03 21.34 -2.13
CA TYR A 452 -2.80 21.99 -2.60
C TYR A 452 -2.57 21.76 -4.09
N VAL A 453 -2.66 20.51 -4.54
CA VAL A 453 -2.52 20.16 -5.97
C VAL A 453 -3.62 20.82 -6.80
N MET A 454 -4.86 20.85 -6.31
CA MET A 454 -5.96 21.56 -6.97
C MET A 454 -5.69 23.07 -7.05
N LYS A 455 -5.16 23.68 -6.00
CA LYS A 455 -4.88 25.12 -5.94
C LYS A 455 -3.76 25.54 -6.89
N PHE A 456 -2.71 24.74 -6.99
CA PHE A 456 -1.50 25.10 -7.73
C PHE A 456 -1.34 24.39 -9.08
N ASN A 457 -2.37 23.64 -9.52
CA ASN A 457 -2.38 22.92 -10.78
C ASN A 457 -1.23 21.90 -10.88
N GLY A 458 -1.03 21.14 -9.80
CA GLY A 458 0.05 20.19 -9.66
C GLY A 458 1.05 20.57 -8.56
N ALA A 459 2.18 19.87 -8.53
CA ALA A 459 3.24 20.08 -7.55
C ALA A 459 4.65 19.92 -8.15
N LEU A 460 4.87 20.44 -9.35
CA LEU A 460 6.14 20.30 -10.09
C LEU A 460 7.37 20.76 -9.28
N HIS A 461 7.24 21.79 -8.45
CA HIS A 461 8.32 22.31 -7.60
C HIS A 461 8.76 21.35 -6.47
N LEU A 462 7.99 20.28 -6.21
CA LEU A 462 8.35 19.22 -5.27
C LEU A 462 9.06 18.04 -5.95
N GLN A 463 9.02 17.98 -7.29
CA GLN A 463 9.63 16.90 -8.05
C GLN A 463 11.15 17.01 -8.08
N SER A 464 11.82 15.87 -8.19
CA SER A 464 13.27 15.80 -8.34
C SER A 464 13.66 15.79 -9.82
N ALA A 465 14.72 16.53 -10.17
CA ALA A 465 15.35 16.47 -11.48
C ALA A 465 15.89 15.07 -11.84
N ALA A 466 15.97 14.15 -10.87
CA ALA A 466 16.26 12.75 -11.11
C ALA A 466 15.32 12.11 -12.15
N GLY A 467 14.09 12.63 -12.30
CA GLY A 467 13.14 12.16 -13.33
C GLY A 467 13.55 12.45 -14.76
N ASP A 468 14.47 13.41 -14.97
CA ASP A 468 14.96 13.80 -16.29
C ASP A 468 16.26 13.07 -16.68
N LEU A 469 16.83 12.28 -15.76
CA LEU A 469 18.12 11.60 -15.94
C LEU A 469 17.93 10.19 -16.50
N ASN A 470 18.79 9.80 -17.44
CA ASN A 470 18.92 8.39 -17.81
C ASN A 470 19.73 7.61 -16.76
N SER A 471 19.75 6.28 -16.85
CA SER A 471 20.45 5.42 -15.89
C SER A 471 21.96 5.72 -15.77
N ILE A 472 22.63 6.13 -16.85
CA ILE A 472 24.07 6.46 -16.81
C ILE A 472 24.29 7.70 -15.94
N GLN A 473 23.50 8.75 -16.18
CA GLN A 473 23.57 10.02 -15.45
C GLN A 473 23.13 9.86 -13.98
N TYR A 474 22.02 9.14 -13.73
CA TYR A 474 21.49 8.95 -12.39
C TYR A 474 22.48 8.23 -11.46
N TYR A 475 23.19 7.23 -11.97
CA TYR A 475 24.22 6.49 -11.22
C TYR A 475 25.63 7.09 -11.36
N LEU A 476 25.78 8.24 -12.02
CA LEU A 476 27.06 8.92 -12.27
C LEU A 476 28.10 8.03 -12.96
N LEU A 477 27.68 7.08 -13.80
CA LEU A 477 28.58 6.14 -14.46
C LEU A 477 29.51 6.85 -15.47
N ASP A 478 29.01 7.91 -16.10
CA ASP A 478 29.78 8.82 -16.96
C ASP A 478 30.87 9.55 -16.16
N VAL A 479 30.54 10.06 -14.97
CA VAL A 479 31.49 10.75 -14.08
C VAL A 479 32.53 9.78 -13.52
N TYR A 480 32.12 8.61 -13.02
CA TYR A 480 33.07 7.60 -12.53
C TYR A 480 33.97 7.08 -13.65
N GLY A 481 33.44 6.92 -14.85
CA GLY A 481 34.22 6.59 -16.04
C GLY A 481 35.30 7.62 -16.34
N LEU A 482 34.96 8.91 -16.28
CA LEU A 482 35.93 10.01 -16.47
C LEU A 482 36.99 10.04 -15.37
N ILE A 483 36.60 9.86 -14.11
CA ILE A 483 37.54 9.81 -12.97
C ILE A 483 38.54 8.65 -13.15
N LEU A 484 38.05 7.46 -13.53
CA LEU A 484 38.90 6.31 -13.80
C LEU A 484 39.87 6.56 -14.95
N LEU A 485 39.40 7.18 -16.04
CA LEU A 485 40.23 7.56 -17.17
C LEU A 485 41.37 8.51 -16.76
N ILE A 486 41.08 9.53 -15.95
CA ILE A 486 42.08 10.47 -15.45
C ILE A 486 43.11 9.75 -14.57
N MET A 487 42.66 8.87 -13.66
CA MET A 487 43.57 8.09 -12.81
C MET A 487 44.51 7.19 -13.64
N LEU A 488 44.00 6.54 -14.69
CA LEU A 488 44.82 5.74 -15.61
C LEU A 488 45.83 6.59 -16.39
N LEU A 489 45.43 7.78 -16.87
CA LEU A 489 46.33 8.72 -17.54
C LEU A 489 47.45 9.21 -16.62
N VAL A 490 47.12 9.62 -15.40
CA VAL A 490 48.13 10.03 -14.40
C VAL A 490 49.04 8.87 -14.03
N GLY A 491 48.49 7.67 -13.78
CA GLY A 491 49.27 6.48 -13.45
C GLY A 491 50.24 6.07 -14.57
N THR A 492 49.80 6.11 -15.83
CA THR A 492 50.66 5.84 -16.99
C THR A 492 51.75 6.90 -17.15
N LEU A 493 51.44 8.19 -17.01
CA LEU A 493 52.43 9.28 -17.05
C LEU A 493 53.48 9.15 -15.92
N LEU A 494 53.07 8.80 -14.71
CA LEU A 494 53.97 8.54 -13.59
C LEU A 494 54.85 7.32 -13.87
N TRP A 495 54.27 6.22 -14.39
CA TRP A 495 55.03 5.03 -14.76
C TRP A 495 56.08 5.32 -15.83
N PHE A 496 55.72 6.05 -16.90
CA PHE A 496 56.67 6.48 -17.93
C PHE A 496 57.76 7.39 -17.36
N SER A 497 57.40 8.33 -16.49
CA SER A 497 58.35 9.20 -15.80
C SER A 497 59.34 8.41 -14.95
N ILE A 498 58.86 7.49 -14.11
CA ILE A 498 59.69 6.62 -13.28
C ILE A 498 60.60 5.76 -14.15
N LYS A 499 60.06 5.12 -15.20
CA LYS A 499 60.84 4.31 -16.14
C LYS A 499 61.96 5.11 -16.79
N LYS A 500 61.68 6.36 -17.19
CA LYS A 500 62.67 7.27 -17.78
C LYS A 500 63.74 7.66 -16.76
N THR A 501 63.35 7.98 -15.53
CA THR A 501 64.26 8.31 -14.42
C THR A 501 65.15 7.12 -14.06
N VAL A 502 64.59 5.92 -13.88
CA VAL A 502 65.35 4.69 -13.61
C VAL A 502 66.31 4.39 -14.75
N LYS A 503 65.87 4.48 -16.02
CA LYS A 503 66.76 4.30 -17.17
C LYS A 503 67.90 5.32 -17.19
N TYR A 504 67.65 6.57 -16.80
CA TYR A 504 68.67 7.60 -16.69
C TYR A 504 69.72 7.26 -15.62
N PHE A 505 69.29 6.81 -14.44
CA PHE A 505 70.19 6.44 -13.34
C PHE A 505 70.90 5.08 -13.54
N LEU A 506 70.40 4.19 -14.39
CA LEU A 506 71.06 2.92 -14.76
C LEU A 506 72.03 3.05 -15.94
N LEU A 507 72.05 4.19 -16.63
CA LEU A 507 72.97 4.48 -17.76
C LEU A 507 74.13 5.42 -17.35
N ILE A 508 74.21 5.77 -16.06
CA ILE A 508 75.36 6.36 -15.38
C ILE A 508 76.01 5.23 -14.58
#